data_AF-A0A1L6JER0-F1
#
_entry.id   AF-A0A1L6JER0-F1
#
_cell.length_a   1.000
_cell.length_b   1.000
_cell.length_c   1.000
_cell.angle_alpha   90.00
_cell.angle_beta   90.00
_cell.angle_gamma   90.00
#
_symmetry.space_group_name_H-M   'P 1'
#
loop_
_entity.id
_entity.type
_entity.pdbx_description
1 polymer ?
#
loop_
_entity_poly.entity_id
_entity_poly.type
_entity_poly.pdbx_seq_one_letter_code
_entity_poly.pdbx_strand_id
1 'polypeptide(L)'
;MAVESVAITAAGRARRKLVDHFCAQHAITPYDTILYTPPAELKPAFDGLLAERLIRKEGHAYYWLDLRAYEAAVERRRRKLVPVTIAVSVLLAAVAMLFYAG
;
A
#
# COMPACT_ATOMS: atom_id res chain seq x y z
N MET A 1 -2.96 17.51 -21.18
CA MET A 1 -3.38 17.07 -19.84
C MET A 1 -2.19 16.38 -19.18
N ALA A 2 -1.40 17.11 -18.39
CA ALA A 2 -0.31 16.50 -17.63
C ALA A 2 -0.92 15.73 -16.46
N VAL A 3 -0.88 14.40 -16.53
CA VAL A 3 -1.19 13.57 -15.37
C VAL A 3 -0.05 13.83 -14.39
N GLU A 4 -0.28 14.64 -13.36
CA GLU A 4 0.66 14.76 -12.24
C GLU A 4 0.95 13.36 -11.73
N SER A 5 2.16 12.89 -11.96
CA SER A 5 2.62 11.61 -11.44
C SER A 5 2.69 11.75 -9.93
N VAL A 6 1.65 11.29 -9.22
CA VAL A 6 1.66 11.19 -7.77
C VAL A 6 2.93 10.45 -7.39
N ALA A 7 3.87 11.14 -6.73
CA ALA A 7 5.16 10.58 -6.37
C ALA A 7 4.92 9.37 -5.47
N ILE A 8 4.97 8.16 -6.05
CA ILE A 8 4.92 6.95 -5.25
C ILE A 8 6.21 6.94 -4.44
N THR A 9 6.09 7.02 -3.12
CA THR A 9 7.24 6.94 -2.23
C THR A 9 8.02 5.66 -2.50
N ALA A 10 9.34 5.66 -2.27
CA ALA A 10 10.16 4.46 -2.47
C ALA A 10 9.59 3.23 -1.73
N ALA A 11 9.07 3.44 -0.52
CA ALA A 11 8.36 2.43 0.26
C ALA A 11 7.07 1.92 -0.41
N GLY A 12 6.26 2.82 -1.00
CA GLY A 12 5.06 2.45 -1.75
C GLY A 12 5.39 1.60 -2.99
N ARG A 13 6.47 1.94 -3.70
CA ARG A 13 6.96 1.15 -4.85
C ARG A 13 7.44 -0.23 -4.41
N ALA A 14 8.24 -0.31 -3.35
CA ALA A 14 8.75 -1.57 -2.82
C ALA A 14 7.61 -2.50 -2.37
N ARG A 15 6.62 -1.96 -1.66
CA ARG A 15 5.42 -2.72 -1.25
C ARG A 15 4.63 -3.23 -2.44
N ARG A 16 4.45 -2.42 -3.48
CA ARG A 16 3.75 -2.83 -4.71
C ARG A 16 4.50 -3.93 -5.44
N LYS A 17 5.83 -3.82 -5.59
CA LYS A 17 6.66 -4.88 -6.18
C LYS A 17 6.49 -6.23 -5.46
N LEU A 18 6.45 -6.22 -4.11
CA LEU A 18 6.22 -7.43 -3.33
C LEU A 18 4.84 -8.01 -3.63
N VAL A 19 3.78 -7.20 -3.54
CA VAL A 19 2.41 -7.66 -3.81
C VAL A 19 2.28 -8.23 -5.22
N ASP A 20 2.81 -7.54 -6.22
CA ASP A 20 2.80 -7.98 -7.62
C ASP A 20 3.53 -9.32 -7.79
N HIS A 21 4.66 -9.53 -7.08
CA HIS A 21 5.40 -10.80 -7.10
C HIS A 21 4.59 -11.96 -6.51
N PHE A 22 4.00 -11.77 -5.33
CA PHE A 22 3.17 -12.81 -4.70
C PHE A 22 1.93 -13.13 -5.56
N CYS A 23 1.27 -12.12 -6.14
CA CYS A 23 0.16 -12.31 -7.06
C CYS A 23 0.58 -13.06 -8.34
N ALA A 24 1.72 -12.71 -8.94
CA ALA A 24 2.22 -13.38 -10.13
C ALA A 24 2.52 -14.87 -9.90
N GLN A 25 2.96 -15.22 -8.68
CA GLN A 25 3.19 -16.61 -8.27
C GLN A 25 1.95 -17.28 -7.68
N HIS A 26 0.77 -16.65 -7.77
CA HIS A 26 -0.50 -17.12 -7.18
C HIS A 26 -0.43 -17.40 -5.68
N ALA A 27 0.54 -16.81 -4.98
CA ALA A 27 0.78 -17.00 -3.58
C ALA A 27 -0.15 -16.15 -2.71
N ILE A 28 -1.46 -16.32 -2.89
CA ILE A 28 -2.52 -15.47 -2.33
C ILE A 28 -3.50 -16.23 -1.43
N THR A 29 -3.23 -17.52 -1.20
CA THR A 29 -4.01 -18.42 -0.35
C THR A 29 -3.06 -19.17 0.58
N PRO A 30 -3.54 -19.71 1.71
CA PRO A 30 -2.71 -20.55 2.59
C PRO A 30 -2.29 -21.88 1.95
N TYR A 31 -2.93 -22.29 0.85
CA TYR A 31 -2.59 -23.51 0.13
C TYR A 31 -1.50 -23.29 -0.92
N ASP A 32 -1.40 -22.06 -1.43
CA ASP A 32 -0.44 -21.65 -2.44
C ASP A 32 0.64 -20.78 -1.78
N THR A 33 1.59 -21.43 -1.13
CA THR A 33 2.70 -20.72 -0.47
C THR A 33 3.95 -20.80 -1.30
N ILE A 34 4.77 -19.74 -1.26
CA ILE A 34 6.04 -19.69 -1.98
C ILE A 34 7.20 -19.59 -1.01
N LEU A 35 8.27 -20.31 -1.32
CA LEU A 35 9.56 -20.08 -0.68
C LEU A 35 10.07 -18.72 -1.16
N TYR A 36 10.16 -17.77 -0.24
CA TYR A 36 10.51 -16.40 -0.61
C TYR A 36 11.54 -15.80 0.33
N THR A 37 12.63 -15.32 -0.27
CA THR A 37 13.67 -14.54 0.41
C THR A 37 13.66 -13.13 -0.18
N PRO A 38 13.22 -12.11 0.57
CA PRO A 38 13.18 -10.74 0.06
C PRO A 38 14.60 -10.22 -0.23
N PRO A 39 14.83 -9.56 -1.37
CA PRO A 39 16.04 -8.77 -1.61
C PRO A 39 16.24 -7.72 -0.51
N ALA A 40 17.50 -7.35 -0.23
CA ALA A 40 17.84 -6.41 0.86
C ALA A 40 17.08 -5.07 0.77
N GLU A 41 16.86 -4.57 -0.45
CA GLU A 41 16.09 -3.36 -0.73
C GLU A 41 14.59 -3.47 -0.40
N LEU A 42 14.01 -4.68 -0.50
CA LEU A 42 12.59 -4.94 -0.22
C LEU A 42 12.35 -5.44 1.20
N LYS A 43 13.41 -5.85 1.91
CA LYS A 43 13.36 -6.35 3.29
C LYS A 43 12.54 -5.46 4.24
N PRO A 44 12.73 -4.12 4.31
CA PRO A 44 11.94 -3.29 5.21
C PRO A 44 10.44 -3.26 4.85
N ALA A 45 10.12 -3.28 3.55
CA ALA A 45 8.73 -3.33 3.09
C ALA A 45 8.08 -4.70 3.37
N PHE A 46 8.85 -5.77 3.21
CA PHE A 46 8.43 -7.14 3.52
C PHE A 46 8.17 -7.33 5.02
N ASP A 47 9.10 -6.85 5.86
CA ASP A 47 8.95 -6.90 7.32
C ASP A 47 7.74 -6.07 7.78
N GLY A 48 7.50 -4.92 7.16
CA GLY A 48 6.29 -4.14 7.39
C GLY A 48 5.00 -4.89 7.03
N LEU A 49 4.99 -5.59 5.89
CA LEU A 49 3.84 -6.41 5.47
C LEU A 49 3.61 -7.62 6.39
N LEU A 50 4.68 -8.23 6.93
CA LEU A 50 4.61 -9.27 7.94
C LEU A 50 4.04 -8.72 9.26
N ALA A 51 4.55 -7.57 9.73
CA ALA A 51 4.09 -6.93 10.96
C ALA A 51 2.60 -6.52 10.87
N GLU A 52 2.15 -6.07 9.70
CA GLU A 52 0.74 -5.76 9.42
C GLU A 52 -0.14 -7.01 9.22
N ARG A 53 0.44 -8.23 9.29
CA ARG A 53 -0.22 -9.52 9.03
C ARG A 53 -0.85 -9.63 7.63
N LEU A 54 -0.26 -8.95 6.66
CA LEU A 54 -0.71 -8.97 5.27
C LEU A 54 0.02 -10.04 4.47
N ILE A 55 1.29 -10.28 4.78
CA ILE A 55 1.97 -11.51 4.40
C ILE A 55 1.91 -12.43 5.61
N ARG A 56 1.56 -13.69 5.39
CA ARG A 56 1.56 -14.73 6.41
C ARG A 56 2.65 -15.75 6.11
N LYS A 57 3.18 -16.34 7.18
CA LYS A 57 4.23 -17.35 7.13
C LYS A 57 3.62 -18.70 7.48
N GLU A 58 3.85 -19.69 6.64
CA GLU A 58 3.49 -21.09 6.89
C GLU A 58 4.79 -21.90 6.93
N GLY A 59 5.16 -22.46 8.07
CA GLY A 59 6.40 -23.23 8.20
C GLY A 59 7.70 -22.44 7.91
N HIS A 60 8.74 -23.14 7.44
CA HIS A 60 10.08 -22.56 7.27
C HIS A 60 10.23 -21.83 5.93
N ALA A 61 10.14 -20.50 5.99
CA ALA A 61 10.36 -19.56 4.88
C ALA A 61 9.34 -19.65 3.71
N TYR A 62 8.22 -20.32 3.91
CA TYR A 62 7.08 -20.24 3.00
C TYR A 62 6.13 -19.12 3.43
N TYR A 63 5.70 -18.34 2.44
CA TYR A 63 4.86 -17.18 2.66
C TYR A 63 3.73 -17.12 1.64
N TRP A 64 2.64 -16.48 2.03
CA TRP A 64 1.53 -16.13 1.15
C TRP A 64 0.98 -14.74 1.52
N LEU A 65 0.40 -14.06 0.54
CA LEU A 65 -0.26 -12.77 0.69
C LEU A 65 -1.73 -12.98 1.04
N ASP A 66 -2.16 -12.49 2.19
CA ASP A 66 -3.57 -12.45 2.58
C ASP A 66 -4.26 -11.31 1.82
N LEU A 67 -4.76 -11.63 0.62
CA LEU A 67 -5.36 -10.64 -0.28
C LEU A 67 -6.56 -9.94 0.36
N ARG A 68 -7.37 -10.67 1.14
CA ARG A 68 -8.52 -10.10 1.85
C ARG A 68 -8.08 -9.11 2.93
N ALA A 69 -7.07 -9.47 3.71
CA ALA A 69 -6.50 -8.56 4.70
C ALA A 69 -5.85 -7.34 4.03
N TYR A 70 -5.18 -7.54 2.90
CA TYR A 70 -4.53 -6.49 2.13
C TYR A 70 -5.53 -5.48 1.59
N GLU A 71 -6.59 -5.93 0.92
CA GLU A 71 -7.67 -5.08 0.42
C GLU A 71 -8.35 -4.32 1.55
N ALA A 72 -8.65 -5.00 2.67
CA ALA A 72 -9.22 -4.35 3.84
C ALA A 72 -8.29 -3.27 4.43
N ALA A 73 -6.97 -3.48 4.43
CA ALA A 73 -6.00 -2.49 4.87
C ALA A 73 -5.94 -1.27 3.94
N VAL A 74 -5.97 -1.49 2.62
CA VAL A 74 -6.04 -0.42 1.62
C VAL A 74 -7.32 0.39 1.78
N GLU A 75 -8.46 -0.28 1.95
CA GLU A 75 -9.76 0.36 2.11
C GLU A 75 -9.84 1.17 3.42
N ARG A 76 -9.31 0.64 4.53
CA ARG A 76 -9.20 1.39 5.79
C ARG A 76 -8.37 2.66 5.63
N ARG A 77 -7.25 2.62 4.88
CA ARG A 77 -6.44 3.80 4.60
C ARG A 77 -7.20 4.79 3.73
N ARG A 78 -7.85 4.32 2.66
CA ARG A 78 -8.67 5.15 1.78
C ARG A 78 -9.78 5.86 2.53
N ARG A 79 -10.55 5.15 3.35
CA ARG A 79 -11.64 5.71 4.16
C ARG A 79 -11.20 6.82 5.12
N LYS A 80 -9.95 6.79 5.57
CA LYS A 80 -9.38 7.86 6.42
C LYS A 80 -8.82 9.02 5.61
N LEU A 81 -8.04 8.72 4.57
CA LEU A 81 -7.31 9.73 3.82
C LEU A 81 -8.19 10.52 2.86
N VAL A 82 -9.12 9.87 2.15
CA VAL A 82 -10.01 10.52 1.17
C VAL A 82 -10.78 11.71 1.78
N PRO A 83 -11.53 11.56 2.89
CA PRO A 83 -12.26 12.69 3.46
C PRO A 83 -11.34 13.81 3.97
N VAL A 84 -10.17 13.45 4.53
CA VAL A 84 -9.17 14.43 4.98
C VAL A 84 -8.63 15.24 3.80
N THR A 85 -8.27 14.58 2.69
CA THR A 85 -7.79 15.27 1.49
C THR A 85 -8.86 16.20 0.93
N ILE A 86 -10.12 15.75 0.86
CA ILE A 86 -11.24 16.61 0.41
C ILE A 86 -11.38 17.84 1.32
N ALA A 87 -11.37 17.66 2.64
CA ALA A 87 -11.48 18.77 3.59
C ALA A 87 -10.33 19.78 3.42
N VAL A 88 -9.10 19.31 3.26
CA VAL A 88 -7.93 20.17 3.01
C VAL A 88 -8.06 20.93 1.69
N SER A 89 -8.49 20.26 0.61
CA SER A 89 -8.70 20.90 -0.68
C SER A 89 -9.77 22.01 -0.62
N VAL A 90 -10.89 21.75 0.07
CA VAL A 90 -11.95 22.74 0.26
C VAL A 90 -11.44 23.92 1.10
N LEU A 91 -10.68 23.66 2.16
CA LEU A 91 -10.12 24.70 3.02
C LEU A 91 -9.14 25.60 2.25
N LEU A 92 -8.25 25.01 1.46
CA LEU A 92 -7.31 25.75 0.60
C LEU A 92 -8.05 26.61 -0.43
N ALA A 93 -9.10 26.07 -1.05
CA ALA A 93 -9.93 26.83 -1.99
C ALA A 93 -10.63 28.02 -1.30
N ALA A 94 -11.19 27.82 -0.11
CA ALA A 94 -11.83 28.88 0.66
C ALA A 94 -10.83 29.99 1.05
N VAL A 95 -9.63 29.61 1.51
CA VAL A 95 -8.55 30.56 1.82
C VAL A 95 -8.16 31.34 0.56
N ALA A 96 -7.97 30.67 -0.58
CA ALA A 96 -7.64 31.34 -1.84
C ALA A 96 -8.73 32.33 -2.27
N MET A 97 -10.01 31.98 -2.12
CA MET A 97 -11.12 32.90 -2.41
C MET A 97 -11.13 34.11 -1.50
N LEU A 98 -10.84 33.95 -0.19
CA LEU A 98 -10.74 35.07 0.75
C LEU A 98 -9.60 36.03 0.39
N PHE A 99 -8.45 35.50 -0.04
CA PHE A 99 -7.33 36.33 -0.52
C PHE A 99 -7.60 37.01 -1.87
N TYR A 100 -8.49 36.46 -2.69
CA TYR A 100 -8.87 37.06 -3.97
C TYR A 100 -9.97 38.13 -3.83
N ALA A 101 -10.83 37.99 -2.81
CA ALA A 101 -11.95 38.88 -2.56
C ALA A 101 -11.61 40.07 -1.63
N GLY A 102 -10.44 40.06 -0.99
CA GLY A 102 -9.91 41.19 -0.19
C GLY A 102 -8.81 41.92 -0.95
#